data_AF-A0A0K0CZT6-F1
#
_entry.id   AF-A0A0K0CZT6-F1
#
_cell.length_a   1.000
_cell.length_b   1.000
_cell.length_c   1.000
_cell.angle_alpha   90.00
_cell.angle_beta   90.00
_cell.angle_gamma   90.00
#
_symmetry.space_group_name_H-M   'P 1'
#
loop_
_entity.id
_entity.type
_entity.pdbx_description
1 polymer ?
#
loop_
_entity_poly.entity_id
_entity_poly.type
_entity_poly.pdbx_seq_one_letter_code
_entity_poly.pdbx_strand_id
1 'polypeptide(L)'
;MGFASSSREVKLKMMKTSHTRKTTRKLNRLAQRKKLSRNVIDGLKDIKARRSKESRKRALNIEDDWIDDRNAHYNDEAEDNLPLDMLDADVDWENSAFAGMVRRHNRKFEHLCNRDDDDGDIEKKKRKFEVYLDDNLEEMLPIKLKDGRVFRPTREKNMEMEDEPDQNQVKEETVEFEDFSGLTAVELLLKRKEMVHQFKQTISGYAHDLLTDPHDNAFDHAACLVLSLQIYRLRDLFQLCQGEKVHSLVRESVQKLALLSIMQALIDIIPGYSIRELNEEEKQQKVKKETKKLRNFEEVLLRYYLKFLQFCEKKMESIPEAVANAKSMEIARAIIFGKGSKICVVPHELHRG
;
A
#
# COMPACT_ATOMS: atom_id res chain seq x y z
N MET A 1 -16.16 15.02 -38.27
CA MET A 1 -17.06 15.37 -39.39
C MET A 1 -17.91 14.17 -39.79
N GLY A 2 -19.23 14.31 -39.74
CA GLY A 2 -20.17 13.20 -39.91
C GLY A 2 -20.30 12.68 -41.34
N PHE A 3 -20.79 11.45 -41.48
CA PHE A 3 -21.03 10.77 -42.77
C PHE A 3 -21.88 11.60 -43.75
N ALA A 4 -22.70 12.53 -43.24
CA ALA A 4 -23.59 13.39 -44.00
C ALA A 4 -22.86 14.41 -44.88
N SER A 5 -21.74 15.00 -44.44
CA SER A 5 -21.04 16.09 -45.13
C SER A 5 -20.01 15.64 -46.18
N SER A 6 -19.87 14.33 -46.40
CA SER A 6 -18.88 13.76 -47.31
C SER A 6 -19.39 13.65 -48.77
N SER A 7 -18.48 13.82 -49.75
CA SER A 7 -18.79 13.69 -51.18
C SER A 7 -19.23 12.25 -51.55
N ARG A 8 -20.03 12.10 -52.62
CA ARG A 8 -20.64 10.81 -53.02
C ARG A 8 -19.61 9.70 -53.25
N GLU A 9 -18.46 10.03 -53.82
CA GLU A 9 -17.36 9.08 -54.04
C GLU A 9 -16.71 8.62 -52.73
N VAL A 10 -16.56 9.54 -51.77
CA VAL A 10 -16.02 9.22 -50.44
C VAL A 10 -17.02 8.39 -49.65
N LYS A 11 -18.33 8.70 -49.72
CA LYS A 11 -19.41 7.86 -49.17
C LYS A 11 -19.39 6.44 -49.75
N LEU A 12 -19.24 6.29 -51.06
CA LEU A 12 -19.11 4.97 -51.71
C LEU A 12 -17.85 4.21 -51.27
N LYS A 13 -16.72 4.91 -51.07
CA LYS A 13 -15.49 4.31 -50.49
C LYS A 13 -15.67 3.90 -49.02
N MET A 14 -16.49 4.62 -48.25
CA MET A 14 -16.80 4.27 -46.85
C MET A 14 -17.85 3.16 -46.70
N MET A 15 -18.69 2.93 -47.73
CA MET A 15 -19.68 1.85 -47.72
C MET A 15 -19.03 0.50 -48.03
N LYS A 16 -18.93 -0.37 -47.01
CA LYS A 16 -18.58 -1.79 -47.19
C LYS A 16 -19.66 -2.47 -48.03
N THR A 17 -19.39 -2.71 -49.31
CA THR A 17 -20.29 -3.44 -50.23
C THR A 17 -20.65 -4.82 -49.67
N SER A 18 -21.81 -5.37 -50.05
CA SER A 18 -22.25 -6.71 -49.60
C SER A 18 -21.16 -7.78 -49.82
N HIS A 19 -20.43 -7.68 -50.93
CA HIS A 19 -19.34 -8.61 -51.24
C HIS A 19 -18.16 -8.47 -50.25
N THR A 20 -17.73 -7.25 -49.91
CA THR A 20 -16.65 -7.03 -48.92
C THR A 20 -17.04 -7.51 -47.52
N ARG A 21 -18.30 -7.41 -47.12
CA ARG A 21 -18.79 -7.96 -45.84
C ARG A 21 -18.78 -9.49 -45.84
N LYS A 22 -19.13 -10.11 -46.97
CA LYS A 22 -19.09 -11.58 -47.12
C LYS A 22 -17.65 -12.10 -47.10
N THR A 23 -16.72 -11.43 -47.76
CA THR A 23 -15.30 -11.82 -47.76
C THR A 23 -14.66 -11.68 -46.38
N THR A 24 -14.91 -10.59 -45.64
CA THR A 24 -14.39 -10.43 -44.27
C THR A 24 -14.94 -11.49 -43.32
N ARG A 25 -16.24 -11.81 -43.40
CA ARG A 25 -16.84 -12.90 -42.62
C ARG A 25 -16.20 -14.26 -42.93
N LYS A 26 -15.92 -14.54 -44.21
CA LYS A 26 -15.24 -15.78 -44.64
C LYS A 26 -13.82 -15.85 -44.08
N LEU A 27 -13.05 -14.77 -44.17
CA LEU A 27 -11.69 -14.69 -43.64
C LEU A 27 -11.65 -14.87 -42.11
N ASN A 28 -12.60 -14.25 -41.38
CA ASN A 28 -12.69 -14.41 -39.92
C ASN A 28 -13.02 -15.85 -39.51
N ARG A 29 -13.91 -16.54 -40.23
CA ARG A 29 -14.21 -17.96 -39.99
C ARG A 29 -13.00 -18.87 -40.26
N LEU A 30 -12.22 -18.58 -41.30
CA LEU A 30 -10.98 -19.31 -41.59
C LEU A 30 -9.89 -19.02 -40.55
N ALA A 31 -9.81 -17.80 -40.03
CA ALA A 31 -8.91 -17.41 -38.95
C ALA A 31 -9.20 -18.19 -37.66
N GLN A 32 -10.47 -18.24 -37.24
CA GLN A 32 -10.91 -19.00 -36.07
C GLN A 32 -10.58 -20.50 -36.19
N ARG A 33 -10.67 -21.04 -37.41
CA ARG A 33 -10.33 -22.44 -37.71
C ARG A 33 -8.84 -22.66 -37.98
N LYS A 34 -7.98 -21.63 -37.88
CA LYS A 34 -6.54 -21.66 -38.20
C LYS A 34 -6.21 -22.18 -39.62
N LYS A 35 -7.10 -21.97 -40.60
CA LYS A 35 -6.95 -22.42 -42.01
C LYS A 35 -6.54 -21.32 -42.98
N LEU A 36 -6.04 -20.19 -42.47
CA LEU A 36 -5.55 -19.09 -43.31
C LEU A 36 -4.12 -19.38 -43.76
N SER A 37 -3.85 -19.18 -45.05
CA SER A 37 -2.49 -19.26 -45.60
C SER A 37 -1.64 -18.10 -45.06
N ARG A 38 -0.34 -18.36 -44.84
CA ARG A 38 0.63 -17.39 -44.34
C ARG A 38 0.62 -16.05 -45.10
N ASN A 39 0.58 -16.08 -46.43
CA ASN A 39 0.54 -14.88 -47.28
C ASN A 39 -0.68 -13.99 -46.99
N VAL A 40 -1.83 -14.59 -46.66
CA VAL A 40 -3.06 -13.87 -46.31
C VAL A 40 -2.97 -13.30 -44.89
N ILE A 41 -2.32 -14.01 -43.98
CA ILE A 41 -2.05 -13.53 -42.62
C ILE A 41 -1.13 -12.30 -42.68
N ASP A 42 -0.06 -12.36 -43.46
CA ASP A 42 0.89 -11.26 -43.60
C ASP A 42 0.26 -10.06 -44.30
N GLY A 43 -0.50 -10.28 -45.38
CA GLY A 43 -1.29 -9.21 -46.02
C GLY A 43 -2.32 -8.56 -45.09
N LEU A 44 -2.98 -9.34 -44.21
CA LEU A 44 -3.90 -8.79 -43.21
C LEU A 44 -3.17 -7.98 -42.13
N LYS A 45 -1.98 -8.42 -41.71
CA LYS A 45 -1.12 -7.68 -40.77
C LYS A 45 -0.68 -6.35 -41.37
N ASP A 46 -0.26 -6.32 -42.63
CA ASP A 46 0.16 -5.10 -43.32
C ASP A 46 -0.98 -4.10 -43.47
N ILE A 47 -2.18 -4.57 -43.82
CA ILE A 47 -3.37 -3.72 -43.89
C ILE A 47 -3.71 -3.14 -42.51
N LYS A 48 -3.60 -3.95 -41.44
CA LYS A 48 -3.84 -3.49 -40.07
C LYS A 48 -2.79 -2.46 -39.65
N ALA A 49 -1.52 -2.72 -39.93
CA ALA A 49 -0.41 -1.80 -39.65
C ALA A 49 -0.57 -0.46 -40.38
N ARG A 50 -0.98 -0.48 -41.66
CA ARG A 50 -1.26 0.73 -42.44
C ARG A 50 -2.43 1.54 -41.89
N ARG A 51 -3.52 0.87 -41.48
CA ARG A 51 -4.68 1.55 -40.85
C ARG A 51 -4.34 2.13 -39.48
N SER A 52 -3.51 1.43 -38.70
CA SER A 52 -3.08 1.91 -37.38
C SER A 52 -1.89 2.87 -37.43
N LYS A 53 -1.33 3.18 -38.61
CA LYS A 53 -0.15 4.06 -38.73
C LYS A 53 -0.46 5.47 -38.20
N GLU A 54 -1.63 6.00 -38.54
CA GLU A 54 -2.05 7.34 -38.13
C GLU A 54 -2.49 7.42 -36.67
N SER A 55 -3.04 6.33 -36.12
CA SER A 55 -3.32 6.26 -34.68
C SER A 55 -2.03 6.09 -33.87
N ARG A 56 -1.04 5.36 -34.39
CA ARG A 56 0.28 5.23 -33.76
C ARG A 56 1.07 6.53 -33.80
N LYS A 57 0.98 7.31 -34.88
CA LYS A 57 1.58 8.64 -34.94
C LYS A 57 1.00 9.58 -33.88
N ARG A 58 -0.33 9.59 -33.70
CA ARG A 58 -0.99 10.33 -32.61
C ARG A 58 -0.50 9.87 -31.23
N ALA A 59 -0.40 8.55 -31.03
CA ALA A 59 0.17 7.99 -29.80
C ALA A 59 1.69 8.21 -29.63
N LEU A 60 2.42 8.72 -30.62
CA LEU A 60 3.82 9.14 -30.47
C LEU A 60 3.92 10.64 -30.13
N ASN A 61 2.97 11.42 -30.59
CA ASN A 61 2.89 12.87 -30.34
C ASN A 61 2.00 13.16 -29.12
N ILE A 62 2.11 12.34 -28.06
CA ILE A 62 1.33 12.50 -26.84
C ILE A 62 1.64 13.84 -26.19
N GLU A 63 2.90 14.27 -26.22
CA GLU A 63 3.34 15.55 -25.66
C GLU A 63 2.70 16.74 -26.39
N ASP A 64 2.67 16.71 -27.73
CA ASP A 64 2.09 17.79 -28.54
C ASP A 64 0.55 17.82 -28.36
N ASP A 65 -0.11 16.66 -28.36
CA ASP A 65 -1.56 16.57 -28.09
C ASP A 65 -1.89 17.04 -26.66
N TRP A 66 -1.03 16.76 -25.66
CA TRP A 66 -1.20 17.23 -24.27
C TRP A 66 -0.98 18.73 -24.13
N ILE A 67 -0.01 19.30 -24.85
CA ILE A 67 0.24 20.75 -24.90
C ILE A 67 -0.95 21.47 -25.56
N ASP A 68 -1.47 20.93 -26.66
CA ASP A 68 -2.62 21.50 -27.36
C ASP A 68 -3.90 21.45 -26.52
N ASP A 69 -4.18 20.34 -25.84
CA ASP A 69 -5.36 20.20 -24.95
C ASP A 69 -5.27 21.15 -23.75
N ARG A 70 -4.07 21.32 -23.19
CA ARG A 70 -3.81 22.26 -22.09
C ARG A 70 -3.91 23.71 -22.56
N ASN A 71 -3.42 24.03 -23.75
CA ASN A 71 -3.57 25.36 -24.34
C ASN A 71 -5.03 25.69 -24.68
N ALA A 72 -5.83 24.70 -25.10
CA ALA A 72 -7.28 24.87 -25.28
C ALA A 72 -7.97 25.17 -23.94
N HIS A 73 -7.64 24.41 -22.89
CA HIS A 73 -8.14 24.67 -21.54
C HIS A 73 -7.74 26.06 -21.00
N TYR A 74 -6.51 26.51 -21.24
CA TYR A 74 -6.06 27.86 -20.83
C TYR A 74 -6.74 28.98 -21.62
N ASN A 75 -7.04 28.77 -22.90
CA ASN A 75 -7.76 29.75 -23.70
C ASN A 75 -9.24 29.84 -23.29
N ASP A 76 -9.88 28.72 -22.93
CA ASP A 76 -11.24 28.71 -22.38
C ASP A 76 -11.29 29.32 -20.96
N GLU A 77 -10.29 29.06 -20.09
CA GLU A 77 -10.18 29.69 -18.76
C GLU A 77 -9.88 31.20 -18.82
N ALA A 78 -9.29 31.70 -19.91
CA ALA A 78 -9.07 33.14 -20.08
C ALA A 78 -10.34 33.91 -20.49
N GLU A 79 -11.35 33.22 -21.03
CA GLU A 79 -12.67 33.80 -21.32
C GLU A 79 -13.68 33.61 -20.17
N ASP A 80 -13.47 32.64 -19.27
CA ASP A 80 -14.28 32.40 -18.08
C ASP A 80 -13.57 32.86 -16.79
N ASN A 81 -13.46 34.19 -16.60
CA ASN A 81 -13.31 34.74 -15.26
C ASN A 81 -14.54 34.31 -14.42
N LEU A 82 -14.39 33.26 -13.62
CA LEU A 82 -15.40 32.83 -12.67
C LEU A 82 -15.74 34.02 -11.75
N PRO A 83 -17.02 34.45 -11.67
CA PRO A 83 -17.38 35.63 -10.90
C PRO A 83 -16.97 35.45 -9.44
N LEU A 84 -16.36 36.49 -8.88
CA LEU A 84 -15.73 36.55 -7.56
C LEU A 84 -16.66 36.24 -6.36
N ASP A 85 -17.92 35.88 -6.61
CA ASP A 85 -19.01 35.68 -5.64
C ASP A 85 -19.21 34.20 -5.23
N MET A 86 -18.38 33.29 -5.73
CA MET A 86 -18.48 31.84 -5.49
C MET A 86 -17.26 31.24 -4.78
N LEU A 87 -16.31 32.07 -4.34
CA LEU A 87 -15.09 31.61 -3.65
C LEU A 87 -15.16 31.67 -2.12
N ASP A 88 -16.15 32.36 -1.52
CA ASP A 88 -16.24 32.60 -0.06
C ASP A 88 -17.59 32.18 0.58
N ALA A 89 -18.22 31.08 0.14
CA ALA A 89 -19.42 30.58 0.82
C ALA A 89 -19.05 29.62 1.97
N ASP A 90 -18.62 30.16 3.10
CA ASP A 90 -18.70 29.47 4.38
C ASP A 90 -20.18 29.12 4.63
N VAL A 91 -20.52 27.84 4.59
CA VAL A 91 -21.88 27.39 4.91
C VAL A 91 -22.09 27.51 6.42
N ASP A 92 -22.62 28.65 6.85
CA ASP A 92 -23.01 28.92 8.23
C ASP A 92 -24.17 27.99 8.66
N TRP A 93 -23.83 26.80 9.16
CA TRP A 93 -24.80 25.83 9.70
C TRP A 93 -25.64 26.40 10.84
N GLU A 94 -25.11 27.39 11.58
CA GLU A 94 -25.81 28.07 12.65
C GLU A 94 -26.91 29.03 12.15
N ASN A 95 -26.78 29.60 10.94
CA ASN A 95 -27.72 30.59 10.40
C ASN A 95 -28.50 30.11 9.16
N SER A 96 -28.28 28.86 8.76
CA SER A 96 -29.00 28.20 7.66
C SER A 96 -30.51 28.11 7.89
N ALA A 97 -31.29 27.96 6.82
CA ALA A 97 -32.76 27.80 6.88
C ALA A 97 -33.23 26.63 7.77
N PHE A 98 -32.35 25.64 8.01
CA PHE A 98 -32.59 24.50 8.90
C PHE A 98 -32.16 24.73 10.35
N ALA A 99 -31.42 25.81 10.65
CA ALA A 99 -30.95 26.11 12.00
C ALA A 99 -32.12 26.27 12.99
N GLY A 100 -33.24 26.86 12.54
CA GLY A 100 -34.46 26.94 13.34
C GLY A 100 -35.07 25.56 13.66
N MET A 101 -34.89 24.55 12.81
CA MET A 101 -35.32 23.17 13.07
C MET A 101 -34.41 22.51 14.11
N VAL A 102 -33.10 22.66 13.95
CA VAL A 102 -32.08 22.07 14.85
C VAL A 102 -32.16 22.71 16.24
N ARG A 103 -32.27 24.04 16.33
CA ARG A 103 -32.46 24.75 17.61
C ARG A 103 -33.76 24.34 18.29
N ARG A 104 -34.87 24.17 17.55
CA ARG A 104 -36.14 23.69 18.11
C ARG A 104 -36.06 22.25 18.58
N HIS A 105 -35.37 21.39 17.84
CA HIS A 105 -35.11 20.01 18.23
C HIS A 105 -34.32 20.01 19.55
N ASN A 106 -33.16 20.65 19.61
CA ASN A 106 -32.31 20.69 20.80
C ASN A 106 -32.99 21.35 22.01
N ARG A 107 -33.75 22.45 21.83
CA ARG A 107 -34.56 23.03 22.93
C ARG A 107 -35.63 22.08 23.44
N LYS A 108 -36.28 21.30 22.57
CA LYS A 108 -37.24 20.27 22.99
C LYS A 108 -36.56 19.18 23.82
N PHE A 109 -35.33 18.82 23.48
CA PHE A 109 -34.55 17.82 24.21
C PHE A 109 -34.07 18.32 25.58
N GLU A 110 -33.55 19.54 25.68
CA GLU A 110 -33.14 20.11 26.98
C GLU A 110 -34.31 20.27 27.95
N HIS A 111 -35.49 20.69 27.44
CA HIS A 111 -36.67 20.86 28.28
C HIS A 111 -37.25 19.53 28.81
N LEU A 112 -36.94 18.40 28.17
CA LEU A 112 -37.34 17.04 28.58
C LEU A 112 -36.36 16.41 29.59
N CYS A 113 -35.15 16.96 29.73
CA CYS A 113 -34.15 16.47 30.68
C CYS A 113 -34.21 17.17 32.06
N ASN A 114 -34.88 18.32 32.16
CA ASN A 114 -34.93 19.15 33.37
C ASN A 114 -36.34 19.28 34.00
N ARG A 115 -37.32 18.48 33.56
CA ARG A 115 -38.65 18.42 34.18
C ARG A 115 -38.91 17.02 34.72
N ASP A 116 -38.94 16.90 36.03
CA ASP A 116 -39.49 15.76 36.79
C ASP A 116 -41.02 15.72 36.69
N ASP A 117 -41.58 16.00 35.50
CA ASP A 117 -43.02 15.92 35.24
C ASP A 117 -43.33 14.53 34.67
N ASP A 118 -44.14 13.79 35.42
CA ASP A 118 -44.43 12.36 35.26
C ASP A 118 -45.40 12.04 34.09
N ASP A 119 -45.83 13.05 33.33
CA ASP A 119 -46.94 12.94 32.35
C ASP A 119 -46.51 12.92 30.86
N GLY A 120 -45.25 12.60 30.56
CA GLY A 120 -44.74 12.49 29.19
C GLY A 120 -44.76 11.05 28.65
N ASP A 121 -45.17 10.88 27.37
CA ASP A 121 -45.10 9.60 26.64
C ASP A 121 -43.79 8.85 26.94
N ILE A 122 -43.91 7.70 27.61
CA ILE A 122 -42.81 6.88 28.13
C ILE A 122 -41.83 6.50 27.00
N GLU A 123 -42.32 6.39 25.77
CA GLU A 123 -41.54 6.05 24.57
C GLU A 123 -40.52 7.13 24.17
N LYS A 124 -40.70 8.39 24.60
CA LYS A 124 -39.81 9.51 24.24
C LYS A 124 -38.66 9.72 25.23
N LYS A 125 -38.72 9.10 26.41
CA LYS A 125 -37.66 9.21 27.43
C LYS A 125 -36.55 8.20 27.13
N LYS A 126 -35.29 8.67 27.12
CA LYS A 126 -34.12 7.76 27.12
C LYS A 126 -34.13 7.00 28.44
N ARG A 127 -34.08 5.67 28.39
CA ARG A 127 -33.96 4.84 29.60
C ARG A 127 -32.62 5.12 30.25
N LYS A 128 -32.63 5.71 31.45
CA LYS A 128 -31.46 5.86 32.31
C LYS A 128 -31.60 4.90 33.48
N PHE A 129 -30.47 4.43 34.00
CA PHE A 129 -30.45 3.71 35.27
C PHE A 129 -30.25 4.72 36.40
N GLU A 130 -30.77 4.40 37.59
CA GLU A 130 -30.94 5.33 38.73
C GLU A 130 -29.61 5.78 39.36
N VAL A 131 -28.50 5.15 39.00
CA VAL A 131 -27.17 5.44 39.54
C VAL A 131 -26.47 6.43 38.61
N TYR A 132 -26.18 7.62 39.11
CA TYR A 132 -25.35 8.60 38.42
C TYR A 132 -23.87 8.17 38.51
N LEU A 133 -23.20 8.11 37.37
CA LEU A 133 -21.75 7.86 37.27
C LEU A 133 -21.04 9.16 36.95
N ASP A 134 -19.81 9.30 37.43
CA ASP A 134 -18.93 10.43 37.08
C ASP A 134 -18.65 10.46 35.57
N ASP A 135 -18.57 11.67 34.99
CA ASP A 135 -18.38 11.92 33.55
C ASP A 135 -17.13 11.24 32.94
N ASN A 136 -16.20 10.80 33.79
CA ASN A 136 -14.95 10.14 33.41
C ASN A 136 -15.08 8.61 33.20
N LEU A 137 -16.23 8.02 33.54
CA LEU A 137 -16.46 6.57 33.47
C LEU A 137 -17.57 6.25 32.45
N GLU A 138 -17.27 5.36 31.51
CA GLU A 138 -18.23 4.85 30.53
C GLU A 138 -18.80 3.50 30.96
N GLU A 139 -20.13 3.36 30.92
CA GLU A 139 -20.82 2.09 31.23
C GLU A 139 -20.62 1.09 30.10
N MET A 140 -20.12 -0.11 30.43
CA MET A 140 -20.05 -1.22 29.51
C MET A 140 -21.39 -1.98 29.45
N LEU A 141 -21.55 -2.81 28.42
CA LEU A 141 -22.75 -3.64 28.28
C LEU A 141 -22.97 -4.56 29.50
N PRO A 142 -24.20 -4.67 30.01
CA PRO A 142 -24.48 -5.53 31.16
C PRO A 142 -24.24 -7.02 30.86
N ILE A 143 -23.47 -7.68 31.72
CA ILE A 143 -23.13 -9.11 31.62
C ILE A 143 -24.01 -9.91 32.56
N LYS A 144 -24.70 -10.92 32.05
CA LYS A 144 -25.42 -11.89 32.89
C LYS A 144 -24.44 -12.94 33.41
N LEU A 145 -24.27 -13.03 34.72
CA LEU A 145 -23.52 -14.14 35.33
C LEU A 145 -24.38 -15.41 35.33
N LYS A 146 -23.73 -16.57 35.49
CA LYS A 146 -24.38 -17.88 35.52
C LYS A 146 -25.46 -17.99 36.61
N ASP A 147 -25.33 -17.19 37.67
CA ASP A 147 -26.27 -17.08 38.78
C ASP A 147 -27.52 -16.22 38.46
N GLY A 148 -27.66 -15.74 37.22
CA GLY A 148 -28.79 -14.91 36.78
C GLY A 148 -28.71 -13.43 37.18
N ARG A 149 -27.70 -13.04 37.97
CA ARG A 149 -27.45 -11.65 38.36
C ARG A 149 -26.82 -10.87 37.19
N VAL A 150 -27.33 -9.67 36.93
CA VAL A 150 -26.82 -8.76 35.89
C VAL A 150 -25.74 -7.87 36.50
N PHE A 151 -24.50 -8.03 36.05
CA PHE A 151 -23.34 -7.23 36.43
C PHE A 151 -23.09 -6.14 35.40
N ARG A 152 -22.72 -4.94 35.84
CA ARG A 152 -22.50 -3.76 34.99
C ARG A 152 -21.08 -3.25 35.21
N PRO A 153 -20.14 -3.61 34.33
CA PRO A 153 -18.79 -3.07 34.40
C PRO A 153 -18.77 -1.60 33.95
N THR A 154 -17.88 -0.80 34.53
CA THR A 154 -17.54 0.56 34.08
C THR A 154 -16.06 0.61 33.65
N ARG A 155 -15.75 1.41 32.62
CA ARG A 155 -14.38 1.64 32.11
C ARG A 155 -14.07 3.14 32.14
N GLU A 156 -12.84 3.54 32.46
CA GLU A 156 -12.41 4.94 32.34
C GLU A 156 -12.38 5.36 30.86
N LYS A 157 -12.97 6.52 30.56
CA LYS A 157 -13.15 7.01 29.20
C LYS A 157 -11.82 7.59 28.68
N ASN A 158 -11.06 6.78 27.94
CA ASN A 158 -9.87 7.25 27.25
C ASN A 158 -10.31 8.13 26.06
N MET A 159 -9.92 9.40 26.04
CA MET A 159 -10.12 10.30 24.90
C MET A 159 -9.13 9.98 23.76
N GLU A 160 -9.08 8.73 23.32
CA GLU A 160 -8.34 8.33 22.12
C GLU A 160 -9.19 7.30 21.39
N MET A 161 -9.60 7.67 20.18
CA MET A 161 -10.34 6.83 19.24
C MET A 161 -9.54 5.56 18.96
N GLU A 162 -10.05 4.42 19.41
CA GLU A 162 -9.52 3.09 19.09
C GLU A 162 -9.90 2.71 17.65
N ASP A 163 -8.94 2.16 16.89
CA ASP A 163 -9.20 1.08 15.93
C ASP A 163 -8.30 -0.11 16.31
N GLU A 164 -8.95 -1.09 16.98
CA GLU A 164 -8.64 -2.53 17.17
C GLU A 164 -7.20 -3.03 17.48
N PRO A 165 -7.01 -3.81 18.56
CA PRO A 165 -5.73 -4.46 18.87
C PRO A 165 -5.58 -5.84 18.19
N ASP A 166 -4.74 -5.91 17.17
CA ASP A 166 -4.07 -7.16 16.80
C ASP A 166 -2.83 -7.37 17.69
N GLN A 167 -2.73 -8.57 18.26
CA GLN A 167 -1.75 -8.93 19.29
C GLN A 167 -0.31 -8.86 18.77
N ASN A 168 0.40 -7.76 19.08
CA ASN A 168 1.80 -7.75 19.51
C ASN A 168 2.18 -6.33 19.96
N GLN A 169 2.29 -6.15 21.27
CA GLN A 169 2.73 -4.90 21.89
C GLN A 169 4.15 -4.54 21.43
N VAL A 170 4.27 -3.57 20.53
CA VAL A 170 5.39 -2.63 20.51
C VAL A 170 4.75 -1.27 20.70
N LYS A 171 5.09 -0.60 21.82
CA LYS A 171 4.75 0.81 22.03
C LYS A 171 5.37 1.58 20.87
N GLU A 172 4.56 2.13 19.98
CA GLU A 172 5.01 3.08 18.99
C GLU A 172 5.30 4.39 19.72
N GLU A 173 6.58 4.61 20.05
CA GLU A 173 7.08 5.94 20.36
C GLU A 173 6.84 6.80 19.11
N THR A 174 5.89 7.73 19.20
CA THR A 174 5.70 8.78 18.21
C THR A 174 6.97 9.63 18.20
N VAL A 175 7.84 9.38 17.22
CA VAL A 175 9.06 10.16 17.04
C VAL A 175 8.64 11.56 16.64
N GLU A 176 8.76 12.52 17.55
CA GLU A 176 8.62 13.94 17.26
C GLU A 176 9.68 14.30 16.21
N PHE A 177 9.23 14.55 14.98
CA PHE A 177 10.12 15.01 13.93
C PHE A 177 10.43 16.49 14.17
N GLU A 178 11.73 16.83 14.24
CA GLU A 178 12.17 18.21 14.36
C GLU A 178 11.70 19.04 13.15
N ASP A 179 10.94 20.11 13.40
CA ASP A 179 10.47 21.03 12.37
C ASP A 179 11.63 21.89 11.85
N PHE A 180 12.10 21.60 10.63
CA PHE A 180 13.21 22.33 9.98
C PHE A 180 12.78 23.60 9.22
N SER A 181 11.57 24.12 9.46
CA SER A 181 10.99 25.25 8.71
C SER A 181 11.76 26.56 8.88
N GLY A 182 12.51 26.72 9.98
CA GLY A 182 13.27 27.94 10.29
C GLY A 182 14.69 28.01 9.72
N LEU A 183 15.19 26.97 9.05
CA LEU A 183 16.58 26.94 8.59
C LEU A 183 16.78 27.55 7.21
N THR A 184 17.96 28.17 7.03
CA THR A 184 18.40 28.67 5.73
C THR A 184 18.65 27.50 4.76
N ALA A 185 18.49 27.72 3.45
CA ALA A 185 18.70 26.67 2.44
C ALA A 185 20.08 25.98 2.53
N VAL A 186 21.13 26.71 2.90
CA VAL A 186 22.49 26.17 3.10
C VAL A 186 22.55 25.27 4.33
N GLU A 187 21.94 25.70 5.43
CA GLU A 187 21.92 24.95 6.70
C GLU A 187 21.08 23.67 6.56
N LEU A 188 19.99 23.71 5.81
CA LEU A 188 19.17 22.53 5.49
C LEU A 188 19.99 21.48 4.73
N LEU A 189 20.81 21.88 3.75
CA LEU A 189 21.68 20.95 3.03
C LEU A 189 22.75 20.33 3.92
N LEU A 190 23.32 21.10 4.86
CA LEU A 190 24.27 20.59 5.85
C LEU A 190 23.60 19.58 6.78
N LYS A 191 22.41 19.90 7.30
CA LYS A 191 21.60 19.00 8.13
C LYS A 191 21.23 17.73 7.41
N ARG A 192 20.82 17.81 6.14
CA ARG A 192 20.58 16.64 5.29
C ARG A 192 21.82 15.74 5.21
N LYS A 193 23.00 16.31 4.99
CA LYS A 193 24.26 15.54 4.91
C LYS A 193 24.60 14.87 6.25
N GLU A 194 24.43 15.59 7.35
CA GLU A 194 24.65 15.09 8.71
C GLU A 194 23.73 13.90 9.01
N MET A 195 22.42 14.04 8.74
CA MET A 195 21.45 12.96 8.93
C MET A 195 21.75 11.73 8.06
N VAL A 196 22.09 11.94 6.78
CA VAL A 196 22.52 10.83 5.90
C VAL A 196 23.74 10.13 6.49
N HIS A 197 24.69 10.88 7.04
CA HIS A 197 25.90 10.32 7.64
C HIS A 197 25.59 9.51 8.90
N GLN A 198 24.73 10.01 9.79
CA GLN A 198 24.25 9.28 10.96
C GLN A 198 23.58 7.96 10.57
N PHE A 199 22.66 7.99 9.61
CA PHE A 199 22.00 6.77 9.13
C PHE A 199 22.95 5.79 8.45
N LYS A 200 24.01 6.26 7.78
CA LYS A 200 25.06 5.36 7.26
C LYS A 200 25.77 4.63 8.39
N GLN A 201 26.08 5.31 9.48
CA GLN A 201 26.72 4.70 10.65
C GLN A 201 25.77 3.69 11.32
N THR A 202 24.48 4.02 11.48
CA THR A 202 23.51 3.08 12.07
C THR A 202 23.29 1.85 11.20
N ILE A 203 23.13 2.02 9.89
CA ILE A 203 23.03 0.91 8.93
C ILE A 203 24.30 0.06 8.96
N SER A 204 25.47 0.68 9.03
CA SER A 204 26.75 -0.03 9.17
C SER A 204 26.82 -0.85 10.46
N GLY A 205 26.35 -0.29 11.58
CA GLY A 205 26.27 -1.00 12.86
C GLY A 205 25.33 -2.20 12.79
N TYR A 206 24.13 -2.03 12.24
CA TYR A 206 23.19 -3.13 12.06
C TYR A 206 23.73 -4.22 11.14
N ALA A 207 24.37 -3.86 10.03
CA ALA A 207 24.97 -4.83 9.12
C ALA A 207 26.14 -5.59 9.77
N HIS A 208 26.95 -4.90 10.59
CA HIS A 208 28.01 -5.54 11.35
C HIS A 208 27.45 -6.55 12.36
N ASP A 209 26.48 -6.13 13.18
CA ASP A 209 25.82 -6.98 14.18
C ASP A 209 25.18 -8.24 13.56
N LEU A 210 24.69 -8.11 12.32
CA LEU A 210 24.10 -9.22 11.56
C LEU A 210 25.14 -10.24 11.07
N LEU A 211 26.30 -9.77 10.62
CA LEU A 211 27.37 -10.62 10.10
C LEU A 211 28.22 -11.25 11.20
N THR A 212 28.28 -10.63 12.38
CA THR A 212 29.00 -11.21 13.51
C THR A 212 28.26 -12.44 14.02
N ASP A 213 28.82 -13.62 13.78
CA ASP A 213 28.33 -14.87 14.33
C ASP A 213 28.46 -14.88 15.86
N PRO A 214 27.37 -15.11 16.60
CA PRO A 214 27.40 -15.08 18.05
C PRO A 214 27.88 -16.38 18.69
N HIS A 215 28.24 -17.37 17.87
CA HIS A 215 28.61 -18.71 18.34
C HIS A 215 29.88 -18.72 19.20
N ASP A 216 30.79 -17.77 19.02
CA ASP A 216 32.06 -17.73 19.75
C ASP A 216 31.98 -16.96 21.09
N ASN A 217 30.96 -16.14 21.28
CA ASN A 217 30.89 -15.17 22.39
C ASN A 217 29.51 -15.15 23.06
N ALA A 218 29.11 -16.23 23.75
CA ALA A 218 28.49 -16.14 25.08
C ALA A 218 27.77 -17.43 25.52
N PHE A 219 28.11 -17.85 26.74
CA PHE A 219 27.30 -18.53 27.76
C PHE A 219 25.86 -18.92 27.37
N ASP A 220 25.52 -20.19 27.59
CA ASP A 220 24.26 -20.90 27.28
C ASP A 220 22.91 -20.14 27.41
N HIS A 221 22.82 -19.13 28.27
CA HIS A 221 21.62 -18.28 28.43
C HIS A 221 21.55 -17.10 27.46
N ALA A 222 22.68 -16.58 27.00
CA ALA A 222 22.76 -15.50 26.03
C ALA A 222 22.45 -15.97 24.61
N ALA A 223 22.78 -17.21 24.23
CA ALA A 223 22.56 -17.73 22.89
C ALA A 223 21.09 -17.71 22.41
N CYS A 224 20.10 -17.71 23.32
CA CYS A 224 18.70 -17.49 22.96
C CYS A 224 18.40 -16.01 22.66
N LEU A 225 19.01 -15.10 23.42
CA LEU A 225 18.90 -13.66 23.20
C LEU A 225 19.63 -13.23 21.94
N VAL A 226 20.78 -13.84 21.61
CA VAL A 226 21.55 -13.38 20.45
C VAL A 226 20.90 -13.78 19.11
N LEU A 227 20.25 -14.94 19.06
CA LEU A 227 19.41 -15.29 17.91
C LEU A 227 18.23 -14.33 17.75
N SER A 228 17.61 -13.92 18.87
CA SER A 228 16.61 -12.86 18.82
C SER A 228 17.20 -11.51 18.39
N LEU A 229 18.45 -11.21 18.75
CA LEU A 229 19.13 -9.96 18.41
C LEU A 229 19.36 -9.83 16.90
N GLN A 230 19.89 -10.86 16.23
CA GLN A 230 20.04 -10.87 14.77
C GLN A 230 18.68 -10.69 14.07
N ILE A 231 17.64 -11.33 14.59
CA ILE A 231 16.27 -11.17 14.09
C ILE A 231 15.78 -9.72 14.27
N TYR A 232 16.04 -9.10 15.42
CA TYR A 232 15.67 -7.70 15.67
C TYR A 232 16.44 -6.76 14.73
N ARG A 233 17.72 -7.02 14.44
CA ARG A 233 18.49 -6.20 13.48
C ARG A 233 17.98 -6.29 12.05
N LEU A 234 17.57 -7.49 11.59
CA LEU A 234 16.90 -7.64 10.29
C LEU A 234 15.58 -6.86 10.26
N ARG A 235 14.83 -6.88 11.37
CA ARG A 235 13.60 -6.08 11.52
C ARG A 235 13.89 -4.58 11.43
N ASP A 236 14.85 -4.08 12.20
CA ASP A 236 15.20 -2.66 12.26
C ASP A 236 15.62 -2.13 10.88
N LEU A 237 16.47 -2.88 10.17
CA LEU A 237 16.84 -2.55 8.80
C LEU A 237 15.61 -2.54 7.88
N PHE A 238 14.71 -3.51 8.01
CA PHE A 238 13.48 -3.56 7.21
C PHE A 238 12.55 -2.36 7.48
N GLN A 239 12.47 -1.88 8.73
CA GLN A 239 11.75 -0.65 9.08
C GLN A 239 12.35 0.57 8.38
N LEU A 240 13.69 0.67 8.34
CA LEU A 240 14.38 1.73 7.58
C LEU A 240 14.09 1.67 6.08
N CYS A 241 13.93 0.47 5.50
CA CYS A 241 13.50 0.31 4.10
C CYS A 241 12.07 0.83 3.84
N GLN A 242 11.16 0.63 4.78
CA GLN A 242 9.80 1.20 4.69
C GLN A 242 9.80 2.73 4.86
N GLY A 243 10.88 3.28 5.42
CA GLY A 243 10.99 4.68 5.82
C GLY A 243 10.17 4.99 7.05
N GLU A 244 9.92 3.99 7.89
CA GLU A 244 9.40 4.17 9.24
C GLU A 244 10.47 4.89 10.07
N LYS A 245 10.09 5.89 10.87
CA LYS A 245 11.02 6.68 11.73
C LYS A 245 12.13 7.45 10.98
N VAL A 246 11.95 7.76 9.69
CA VAL A 246 12.91 8.57 8.90
C VAL A 246 12.29 9.88 8.43
N HIS A 247 13.02 10.98 8.62
CA HIS A 247 12.56 12.32 8.24
C HIS A 247 12.41 12.44 6.71
N SER A 248 11.38 13.17 6.27
CA SER A 248 11.02 13.34 4.85
C SER A 248 12.20 13.77 3.96
N LEU A 249 13.05 14.69 4.45
CA LEU A 249 14.25 15.20 3.77
C LEU A 249 15.25 14.13 3.30
N VAL A 250 15.32 13.01 4.02
CA VAL A 250 16.38 11.99 3.85
C VAL A 250 15.80 10.62 3.46
N ARG A 251 14.47 10.49 3.52
CA ARG A 251 13.74 9.24 3.37
C ARG A 251 14.20 8.42 2.16
N GLU A 252 14.22 9.01 0.97
CA GLU A 252 14.60 8.28 -0.24
C GLU A 252 16.05 7.78 -0.22
N SER A 253 16.99 8.59 0.25
CA SER A 253 18.42 8.23 0.31
C SER A 253 18.66 7.10 1.30
N VAL A 254 18.01 7.14 2.47
CA VAL A 254 18.14 6.11 3.50
C VAL A 254 17.45 4.83 3.07
N GLN A 255 16.27 4.90 2.47
CA GLN A 255 15.59 3.72 1.92
C GLN A 255 16.44 3.00 0.87
N LYS A 256 17.07 3.74 -0.05
CA LYS A 256 17.96 3.16 -1.07
C LYS A 256 19.20 2.51 -0.45
N LEU A 257 19.82 3.16 0.53
CA LEU A 257 20.98 2.61 1.25
C LEU A 257 20.61 1.35 2.03
N ALA A 258 19.55 1.41 2.83
CA ALA A 258 19.06 0.29 3.63
C ALA A 258 18.69 -0.90 2.75
N LEU A 259 18.03 -0.67 1.60
CA LEU A 259 17.64 -1.74 0.68
C LEU A 259 18.86 -2.50 0.14
N LEU A 260 19.90 -1.77 -0.29
CA LEU A 260 21.14 -2.36 -0.77
C LEU A 260 21.88 -3.12 0.34
N SER A 261 21.94 -2.56 1.54
CA SER A 261 22.58 -3.19 2.70
C SER A 261 21.87 -4.48 3.12
N ILE A 262 20.54 -4.48 3.21
CA ILE A 262 19.76 -5.70 3.53
C ILE A 262 19.95 -6.76 2.45
N MET A 263 19.91 -6.36 1.17
CA MET A 263 20.10 -7.30 0.08
C MET A 263 21.44 -8.03 0.21
N GLN A 264 22.52 -7.29 0.47
CA GLN A 264 23.84 -7.88 0.65
C GLN A 264 23.90 -8.76 1.89
N ALA A 265 23.39 -8.29 3.03
CA ALA A 265 23.37 -9.07 4.27
C ALA A 265 22.57 -10.38 4.12
N LEU A 266 21.43 -10.36 3.42
CA LEU A 266 20.65 -11.57 3.15
C LEU A 266 21.44 -12.56 2.28
N ILE A 267 22.17 -12.09 1.26
CA ILE A 267 23.00 -12.98 0.43
C ILE A 267 24.09 -13.68 1.26
N ASP A 268 24.68 -12.97 2.21
CA ASP A 268 25.77 -13.50 3.04
C ASP A 268 25.26 -14.44 4.15
N ILE A 269 24.03 -14.23 4.66
CA ILE A 269 23.40 -15.05 5.72
C ILE A 269 22.68 -16.29 5.17
N ILE A 270 22.23 -16.28 3.91
CA ILE A 270 21.42 -17.37 3.35
C ILE A 270 22.23 -18.67 3.33
N PRO A 271 21.71 -19.76 3.95
CA PRO A 271 22.36 -21.05 3.88
C PRO A 271 22.37 -21.58 2.44
N GLY A 272 23.43 -22.28 2.05
CA GLY A 272 23.56 -22.90 0.73
C GLY A 272 22.65 -24.12 0.49
N TYR A 273 21.82 -24.50 1.46
CA TYR A 273 20.86 -25.61 1.36
C TYR A 273 19.42 -25.11 1.25
N SER A 274 18.55 -25.95 0.69
CA SER A 274 17.13 -25.64 0.56
C SER A 274 16.41 -25.78 1.89
N ILE A 275 15.80 -24.70 2.38
CA ILE A 275 14.96 -24.72 3.59
C ILE A 275 13.58 -25.25 3.20
N ARG A 276 13.13 -26.33 3.86
CA ARG A 276 11.80 -26.93 3.66
C ARG A 276 10.82 -26.43 4.73
N GLU A 277 9.55 -26.27 4.37
CA GLU A 277 8.48 -26.05 5.32
C GLU A 277 8.25 -27.31 6.19
N LEU A 278 8.26 -27.13 7.51
CA LEU A 278 8.03 -28.21 8.47
C LEU A 278 6.54 -28.54 8.58
N ASN A 279 6.21 -29.83 8.55
CA ASN A 279 4.83 -30.31 8.77
C ASN A 279 4.40 -30.09 10.23
N GLU A 280 3.08 -30.00 10.48
CA GLU A 280 2.53 -29.75 11.83
C GLU A 280 2.95 -30.82 12.85
N GLU A 281 3.06 -32.08 12.41
CA GLU A 281 3.53 -33.21 13.23
C GLU A 281 5.02 -33.06 13.61
N GLU A 282 5.86 -32.54 12.70
CA GLU A 282 7.29 -32.34 12.90
C GLU A 282 7.59 -31.12 13.78
N LYS A 283 6.70 -30.12 13.79
CA LYS A 283 6.76 -28.95 14.67
C LYS A 283 6.44 -29.30 16.13
N GLN A 284 5.53 -30.25 16.35
CA GLN A 284 5.15 -30.69 17.70
C GLN A 284 6.17 -31.65 18.31
N GLN A 285 7.07 -32.23 17.50
CA GLN A 285 8.12 -33.12 17.98
C GLN A 285 9.11 -32.39 18.92
N LYS A 286 9.41 -33.01 20.07
CA LYS A 286 10.41 -32.50 21.01
C LYS A 286 11.82 -32.66 20.43
N VAL A 287 12.39 -31.55 19.96
CA VAL A 287 13.79 -31.46 19.50
C VAL A 287 14.72 -30.91 20.59
N LYS A 288 16.02 -31.13 20.42
CA LYS A 288 17.05 -30.56 21.29
C LYS A 288 17.04 -29.02 21.20
N LYS A 289 17.56 -28.35 22.23
CA LYS A 289 17.59 -26.87 22.31
C LYS A 289 18.28 -26.25 21.09
N GLU A 290 19.39 -26.81 20.63
CA GLU A 290 20.14 -26.32 19.47
C GLU A 290 19.36 -26.46 18.16
N THR A 291 18.74 -27.61 17.92
CA THR A 291 17.92 -27.84 16.73
C THR A 291 16.68 -26.95 16.72
N LYS A 292 16.08 -26.68 17.88
CA LYS A 292 14.99 -25.72 18.00
C LYS A 292 15.43 -24.28 17.68
N LYS A 293 16.63 -23.88 18.11
CA LYS A 293 17.22 -22.57 17.79
C LYS A 293 17.40 -22.39 16.28
N LEU A 294 17.99 -23.38 15.60
CA LEU A 294 18.16 -23.36 14.14
C LEU A 294 16.81 -23.32 13.40
N ARG A 295 15.82 -24.12 13.82
CA ARG A 295 14.48 -24.08 13.22
C ARG A 295 13.84 -22.69 13.33
N ASN A 296 13.89 -22.09 14.52
CA ASN A 296 13.35 -20.74 14.73
C ASN A 296 14.08 -19.69 13.88
N PHE A 297 15.39 -19.81 13.74
CA PHE A 297 16.19 -18.94 12.88
C PHE A 297 15.75 -19.04 11.43
N GLU A 298 15.69 -20.25 10.89
CA GLU A 298 15.29 -20.52 9.50
C GLU A 298 13.87 -20.02 9.21
N GLU A 299 12.92 -20.29 10.10
CA GLU A 299 11.55 -19.81 9.96
C GLU A 299 11.48 -18.28 9.90
N VAL A 300 12.25 -17.60 10.74
CA VAL A 300 12.25 -16.13 10.79
C VAL A 300 12.98 -15.54 9.58
N LEU A 301 14.12 -16.11 9.19
CA LEU A 301 14.86 -15.74 7.99
C LEU A 301 13.97 -15.82 6.74
N LEU A 302 13.26 -16.94 6.58
CA LEU A 302 12.30 -17.12 5.48
C LEU A 302 11.19 -16.06 5.51
N ARG A 303 10.61 -15.78 6.67
CA ARG A 303 9.56 -14.74 6.82
C ARG A 303 10.04 -13.37 6.38
N TYR A 304 11.24 -12.95 6.80
CA TYR A 304 11.78 -11.63 6.41
C TYR A 304 12.23 -11.60 4.95
N TYR A 305 12.77 -12.70 4.42
CA TYR A 305 13.12 -12.82 3.01
C TYR A 305 11.88 -12.69 2.12
N LEU A 306 10.77 -13.38 2.45
CA LEU A 306 9.51 -13.25 1.73
C LEU A 306 8.95 -11.82 1.81
N LYS A 307 8.97 -11.19 2.99
CA LYS A 307 8.56 -9.78 3.15
C LYS A 307 9.42 -8.84 2.32
N PHE A 308 10.73 -9.10 2.23
CA PHE A 308 11.67 -8.33 1.41
C PHE A 308 11.35 -8.45 -0.08
N LEU A 309 11.11 -9.66 -0.59
CA LEU A 309 10.73 -9.88 -1.99
C LEU A 309 9.40 -9.17 -2.33
N GLN A 310 8.38 -9.32 -1.49
CA GLN A 310 7.11 -8.61 -1.66
C GLN A 310 7.28 -7.09 -1.66
N PHE A 311 8.20 -6.58 -0.82
CA PHE A 311 8.53 -5.16 -0.81
C PHE A 311 9.21 -4.72 -2.11
N CYS A 312 10.17 -5.49 -2.62
CA CYS A 312 10.81 -5.23 -3.90
C CYS A 312 9.83 -5.24 -5.07
N GLU A 313 8.91 -6.21 -5.11
CA GLU A 313 7.86 -6.28 -6.13
C GLU A 313 6.97 -5.04 -6.12
N LYS A 314 6.44 -4.66 -4.95
CA LYS A 314 5.63 -3.44 -4.79
C LYS A 314 6.38 -2.18 -5.21
N LYS A 315 7.66 -2.06 -4.84
CA LYS A 315 8.48 -0.92 -5.25
C LYS A 315 8.69 -0.91 -6.76
N MET A 316 8.87 -2.06 -7.37
CA MET A 316 9.07 -2.18 -8.81
C MET A 316 7.80 -1.86 -9.61
N GLU A 317 6.62 -2.27 -9.13
CA GLU A 317 5.32 -1.91 -9.71
C GLU A 317 5.04 -0.41 -9.65
N SER A 318 5.49 0.27 -8.59
CA SER A 318 5.29 1.70 -8.40
C SER A 318 6.14 2.59 -9.32
N ILE A 319 7.18 2.04 -9.95
CA ILE A 319 8.04 2.80 -10.86
C ILE A 319 7.34 2.85 -12.22
N PRO A 320 6.87 4.02 -12.70
CA PRO A 320 6.26 4.12 -14.02
C PRO A 320 7.28 3.73 -15.09
N GLU A 321 6.86 2.93 -16.07
CA GLU A 321 7.70 2.40 -17.16
C GLU A 321 8.44 3.51 -17.94
N ALA A 322 7.95 4.75 -17.88
CA ALA A 322 8.54 5.91 -18.54
C ALA A 322 9.89 6.39 -17.96
N VAL A 323 10.15 6.16 -16.67
CA VAL A 323 11.41 6.57 -15.99
C VAL A 323 12.42 5.41 -15.93
N ALA A 324 11.93 4.19 -16.08
CA ALA A 324 12.74 2.98 -16.01
C ALA A 324 13.45 2.74 -17.35
N ASN A 325 14.76 2.96 -17.39
CA ASN A 325 15.58 2.45 -18.48
C ASN A 325 15.38 0.92 -18.56
N ALA A 326 14.98 0.40 -19.73
CA ALA A 326 14.72 -1.04 -19.91
C ALA A 326 15.91 -1.91 -19.43
N LYS A 327 17.14 -1.41 -19.63
CA LYS A 327 18.38 -2.05 -19.16
C LYS A 327 18.52 -2.08 -17.63
N SER A 328 18.13 -1.02 -16.92
CA SER A 328 18.21 -1.02 -15.44
C SER A 328 17.16 -1.93 -14.82
N MET A 329 16.00 -2.09 -15.46
CA MET A 329 14.98 -3.06 -15.05
C MET A 329 15.40 -4.50 -15.33
N GLU A 330 16.02 -4.77 -16.47
CA GLU A 330 16.59 -6.09 -16.76
C GLU A 330 17.72 -6.45 -15.79
N ILE A 331 18.59 -5.49 -15.44
CA ILE A 331 19.64 -5.70 -14.44
C ILE A 331 19.04 -5.91 -13.04
N ALA A 332 18.06 -5.11 -12.62
CA ALA A 332 17.39 -5.30 -11.33
C ALA A 332 16.65 -6.64 -11.25
N ARG A 333 15.92 -7.03 -12.32
CA ARG A 333 15.31 -8.35 -12.45
C ARG A 333 16.35 -9.46 -12.44
N ALA A 334 17.47 -9.31 -13.15
CA ALA A 334 18.55 -10.29 -13.16
C ALA A 334 19.31 -10.36 -11.83
N ILE A 335 19.35 -9.29 -11.03
CA ILE A 335 19.95 -9.29 -9.71
C ILE A 335 19.03 -9.99 -8.69
N ILE A 336 17.71 -9.79 -8.80
CA ILE A 336 16.70 -10.46 -7.94
C ILE A 336 16.52 -11.94 -8.33
N PHE A 337 16.49 -12.25 -9.63
CA PHE A 337 16.19 -13.61 -10.14
C PHE A 337 17.42 -14.39 -10.67
N GLY A 338 18.56 -13.74 -10.90
CA GLY A 338 19.65 -14.29 -11.72
C GLY A 338 20.95 -14.67 -10.99
N LYS A 339 21.08 -14.48 -9.68
CA LYS A 339 22.11 -15.19 -8.90
C LYS A 339 21.48 -16.46 -8.33
N GLY A 340 21.93 -17.60 -8.85
CA GLY A 340 21.34 -18.93 -8.70
C GLY A 340 21.37 -19.56 -7.30
N SER A 341 21.09 -18.80 -6.25
CA SER A 341 20.68 -19.37 -4.96
C SER A 341 19.16 -19.52 -4.97
N LYS A 342 18.67 -20.48 -5.74
CA LYS A 342 17.25 -20.84 -5.71
C LYS A 342 16.94 -21.37 -4.30
N ILE A 343 16.34 -20.54 -3.45
CA ILE A 343 15.48 -21.07 -2.39
C ILE A 343 14.23 -21.57 -3.13
N CYS A 344 14.30 -22.81 -3.63
CA CYS A 344 13.14 -23.49 -4.18
C CYS A 344 12.20 -23.82 -3.02
N VAL A 345 11.31 -22.91 -2.67
CA VAL A 345 10.10 -23.28 -1.92
C VAL A 345 9.29 -24.16 -2.87
N VAL A 346 9.37 -25.48 -2.67
CA VAL A 346 8.54 -26.43 -3.42
C VAL A 346 7.13 -26.31 -2.85
N PRO A 347 6.14 -25.80 -3.62
CA PRO A 347 4.76 -25.79 -3.17
C PRO A 347 4.29 -27.24 -3.03
N HIS A 348 3.75 -27.58 -1.87
CA HIS A 348 3.20 -28.91 -1.57
C HIS A 348 1.85 -29.09 -2.28
N GLU A 349 1.85 -29.12 -3.61
CA GLU A 349 0.68 -29.50 -4.40
C GLU A 349 0.69 -31.01 -4.71
N LEU A 350 -0.28 -31.70 -4.10
CA LEU A 350 -0.97 -32.88 -4.61
C LEU A 350 -0.10 -34.09 -5.03
N HIS A 351 0.15 -34.99 -4.09
CA HIS A 351 0.13 -36.43 -4.36
C HIS A 351 -0.97 -37.08 -3.50
N ARG A 352 -2.22 -36.96 -3.98
CA ARG A 352 -3.18 -38.06 -3.84
C ARG A 352 -2.98 -38.94 -5.08
N GLY A 353 -2.48 -40.14 -4.86
CA GLY A 353 -2.30 -41.20 -5.84
C GLY A 353 -1.97 -42.47 -5.10
#